data_AF-A0A957EKV9-F1
#
_entry.id   AF-A0A957EKV9-F1
#
_cell.length_a   1.000
_cell.length_b   1.000
_cell.length_c   1.000
_cell.angle_alpha   90.00
_cell.angle_beta   90.00
_cell.angle_gamma   90.00
#
_symmetry.space_group_name_H-M   'P 1'
#
loop_
_entity.id
_entity.type
_entity.pdbx_description
1 polymer ?
#
loop_
_entity_poly.entity_id
_entity_poly.type
_entity_poly.pdbx_seq_one_letter_code
_entity_poly.pdbx_strand_id
1 'polypeptide(L)'
;MKIWLRRFLYLFILIIWLIAITFPFFAVFLASQGEIQLGSNSQRHVRVFLVQERSAQGVGIEWTRPLRESPTCMQTQINYMMWEGVGENVTYCQCTDSTGATLPVDTTICPLP
;
A
#
# COMPACT_ATOMS: atom_id res chain seq x y z
N MET A 1 15.86 11.01 -36.67
CA MET A 1 15.78 11.09 -35.19
C MET A 1 14.55 11.85 -34.66
N LYS A 2 14.02 12.90 -35.33
CA LYS A 2 12.86 13.69 -34.85
C LYS A 2 11.50 12.97 -34.80
N ILE A 3 11.31 11.92 -35.62
CA ILE A 3 10.03 11.18 -35.72
C ILE A 3 9.81 10.28 -34.50
N TRP A 4 10.88 9.67 -33.97
CA TRP A 4 10.80 8.80 -32.80
C TRP A 4 10.47 9.62 -31.54
N LEU A 5 11.08 10.80 -31.39
CA LEU A 5 10.79 11.73 -30.30
C LEU A 5 9.33 12.21 -30.29
N ARG A 6 8.75 12.51 -31.47
CA ARG A 6 7.32 12.87 -31.58
C ARG A 6 6.40 11.71 -31.19
N ARG A 7 6.72 10.47 -31.59
CA ARG A 7 5.94 9.29 -31.18
C ARG A 7 5.96 9.09 -29.67
N PHE A 8 7.12 9.23 -29.03
CA PHE A 8 7.22 9.17 -27.57
C PHE A 8 6.39 10.27 -26.90
N LEU A 9 6.41 11.50 -27.43
CA LEU A 9 5.65 12.60 -26.86
C LEU A 9 4.14 12.38 -26.97
N TYR A 10 3.64 11.89 -28.11
CA TYR A 10 2.23 11.53 -28.25
C TYR A 10 1.83 10.37 -27.34
N LEU A 11 2.69 9.35 -27.21
CA LEU A 11 2.45 8.22 -26.32
C LEU A 11 2.40 8.67 -24.86
N PHE A 12 3.31 9.56 -24.45
CA PHE A 12 3.34 10.13 -23.10
C PHE A 12 2.08 10.96 -22.80
N ILE A 13 1.65 11.81 -23.73
CA ILE A 13 0.39 12.56 -23.60
C ILE A 13 -0.81 11.61 -23.49
N LEU A 14 -0.83 10.56 -24.31
CA LEU A 14 -1.90 9.56 -24.28
C LEU A 14 -1.94 8.81 -22.94
N ILE A 15 -0.79 8.44 -22.38
CA ILE A 15 -0.70 7.81 -21.05
C ILE A 15 -1.23 8.76 -19.98
N ILE A 16 -0.80 10.02 -19.98
CA ILE A 16 -1.28 11.02 -19.00
C ILE A 16 -2.80 11.19 -19.11
N TRP A 17 -3.32 11.31 -20.32
CA TRP A 17 -4.75 11.45 -20.57
C TRP A 17 -5.53 10.23 -20.08
N LEU A 18 -5.00 9.02 -20.31
CA LEU A 18 -5.62 7.79 -19.84
C LEU A 18 -5.63 7.72 -18.31
N ILE A 19 -4.54 8.09 -17.65
CA ILE A 19 -4.46 8.19 -16.18
C ILE A 19 -5.49 9.19 -15.64
N ALA A 20 -5.63 10.36 -16.27
CA ALA A 20 -6.58 11.38 -15.84
C ALA A 20 -8.03 10.91 -15.91
N ILE A 21 -8.39 10.11 -16.92
CA ILE A 21 -9.73 9.55 -17.07
C ILE A 21 -9.96 8.33 -16.18
N THR A 22 -8.96 7.49 -15.94
CA THR A 22 -9.11 6.30 -15.08
C THR A 22 -9.09 6.65 -13.59
N PHE A 23 -8.47 7.77 -13.21
CA PHE A 23 -8.41 8.23 -11.83
C PHE A 23 -9.78 8.33 -11.12
N PRO A 24 -10.81 9.02 -11.65
CA PRO A 24 -12.11 9.11 -10.98
C PRO A 24 -12.80 7.74 -10.83
N PHE A 25 -12.68 6.85 -11.82
CA PHE A 25 -13.23 5.49 -11.70
C PHE A 25 -12.53 4.72 -10.59
N PHE A 26 -11.20 4.82 -10.50
CA PHE A 26 -10.43 4.16 -9.46
C PHE A 26 -10.77 4.71 -8.07
N ALA A 27 -10.94 6.03 -7.94
CA ALA A 27 -11.33 6.68 -6.69
C ALA A 27 -12.72 6.24 -6.21
N VAL A 28 -13.71 6.20 -7.10
CA VAL A 28 -15.07 5.73 -6.76
C VAL A 28 -15.07 4.24 -6.44
N PHE A 29 -14.31 3.44 -7.18
CA PHE A 29 -14.15 2.02 -6.90
C PHE A 29 -13.59 1.77 -5.49
N LEU A 30 -12.51 2.46 -5.12
CA LEU A 30 -11.95 2.45 -3.77
C LEU A 30 -12.96 2.90 -2.70
N ALA A 31 -13.70 3.97 -2.98
CA ALA A 31 -14.72 4.48 -2.07
C ALA A 31 -15.90 3.53 -1.88
N SER A 32 -16.27 2.76 -2.90
CA SER A 32 -17.38 1.81 -2.82
C SER A 32 -17.02 0.49 -2.11
N GLN A 33 -15.79 0.01 -2.27
CA GLN A 33 -15.34 -1.24 -1.63
C GLN A 33 -14.77 -1.00 -0.23
N GLY A 34 -14.27 0.19 0.06
CA GLY A 34 -13.66 0.57 1.35
C GLY A 34 -12.28 -0.05 1.56
N GLU A 35 -12.06 -1.26 1.06
CA GLU A 35 -10.79 -1.97 1.06
C GLU A 35 -10.60 -2.82 -0.20
N ILE A 36 -9.37 -2.85 -0.69
CA ILE A 36 -8.92 -3.72 -1.77
C ILE A 36 -7.76 -4.53 -1.22
N GLN A 37 -7.99 -5.82 -0.98
CA GLN A 37 -6.95 -6.76 -0.57
C GLN A 37 -6.45 -7.56 -1.77
N LEU A 38 -5.18 -7.36 -2.14
CA LEU A 38 -4.49 -8.07 -3.20
C LEU A 38 -3.47 -9.03 -2.56
N GLY A 39 -3.83 -10.31 -2.48
CA GLY A 39 -2.95 -11.38 -1.97
C GLY A 39 -3.75 -12.57 -1.44
N SER A 40 -3.35 -13.80 -1.78
CA SER A 40 -4.13 -15.01 -1.49
C SER A 40 -3.73 -15.77 -0.23
N ASN A 41 -2.88 -15.22 0.64
CA ASN A 41 -2.43 -15.90 1.86
C ASN A 41 -1.97 -14.89 2.92
N SER A 42 -2.15 -15.24 4.20
CA SER A 42 -1.85 -14.37 5.35
C SER A 42 -0.41 -13.86 5.39
N GLN A 43 0.50 -14.49 4.66
CA GLN A 43 1.93 -14.22 4.67
C GLN A 43 2.38 -13.09 3.71
N ARG A 44 1.63 -12.80 2.65
CA ARG A 44 1.99 -11.74 1.69
C ARG A 44 0.75 -11.16 1.05
N HIS A 45 0.36 -9.99 1.54
CA HIS A 45 -0.80 -9.27 1.03
C HIS A 45 -0.49 -7.78 0.94
N VAL A 46 -1.11 -7.14 -0.04
CA VAL A 46 -1.13 -5.69 -0.21
C VAL A 46 -2.57 -5.26 -0.03
N ARG A 47 -2.83 -4.42 0.96
CA ARG A 47 -4.17 -3.91 1.22
C ARG A 47 -4.17 -2.41 1.02
N VAL A 48 -5.06 -1.94 0.14
CA VAL A 48 -5.35 -0.51 0.00
C VAL A 48 -6.68 -0.28 0.65
N PHE A 49 -6.74 0.60 1.64
CA PHE A 49 -7.98 0.91 2.35
C PHE A 49 -8.22 2.41 2.40
N LEU A 50 -9.47 2.79 2.42
CA LEU A 50 -9.87 4.18 2.50
C LEU A 50 -10.06 4.57 3.97
N VAL A 51 -9.36 5.60 4.41
CA VAL A 51 -9.51 6.19 5.75
C VAL A 51 -10.61 7.25 5.64
N GLN A 52 -11.73 7.03 6.31
CA GLN A 52 -12.88 7.95 6.36
C GLN A 52 -13.27 8.25 7.81
N GLU A 53 -12.35 8.81 8.58
CA GLU A 53 -12.62 9.30 9.94
C GLU A 53 -13.16 10.75 9.88
N ARG A 54 -13.96 11.18 10.87
CA ARG A 54 -14.55 12.54 10.90
C ARG A 54 -13.53 13.68 10.78
N SER A 55 -12.29 13.45 11.18
CA SER A 55 -11.20 14.44 11.17
C SER A 55 -10.01 14.00 10.31
N ALA A 56 -10.13 12.89 9.61
CA ALA A 56 -9.01 12.28 8.89
C ALA A 56 -9.54 11.53 7.66
N GLN A 57 -9.21 12.04 6.48
CA GLN A 57 -9.56 11.41 5.21
C GLN A 57 -8.31 11.17 4.37
N GLY A 58 -8.21 9.95 3.86
CA GLY A 58 -7.05 9.54 3.10
C GLY A 58 -7.14 8.15 2.53
N VAL A 59 -6.05 7.72 1.91
CA VAL A 59 -5.83 6.34 1.48
C VAL A 59 -4.67 5.76 2.28
N GLY A 60 -4.93 4.63 2.94
CA GLY A 60 -3.90 3.81 3.57
C GLY A 60 -3.45 2.71 2.62
N ILE A 61 -2.15 2.51 2.50
CA ILE A 61 -1.57 1.40 1.75
C ILE A 61 -0.73 0.56 2.70
N GLU A 62 -1.19 -0.66 2.95
CA GLU A 62 -0.57 -1.67 3.77
C GLU A 62 0.15 -2.71 2.90
N TRP A 63 1.43 -2.92 3.19
CA TRP A 63 2.29 -3.88 2.52
C TRP A 63 2.83 -4.86 3.54
N THR A 64 2.43 -6.12 3.45
CA THR A 64 2.95 -7.19 4.31
C THR A 64 3.87 -8.11 3.53
N ARG A 65 5.08 -8.31 4.05
CA ARG A 65 6.10 -9.20 3.47
C ARG A 65 6.78 -10.05 4.56
N PRO A 66 7.14 -11.31 4.26
CA PRO A 66 7.96 -12.10 5.17
C PRO A 66 9.40 -11.55 5.24
N LEU A 67 10.01 -11.60 6.43
CA LEU A 67 11.42 -11.24 6.62
C LEU A 67 12.32 -12.32 6.01
N ARG A 68 13.42 -11.91 5.36
CA ARG A 68 14.38 -12.84 4.74
C ARG A 68 15.11 -13.70 5.75
N GLU A 69 15.37 -13.15 6.95
CA GLU A 69 16.15 -13.80 8.00
C GLU A 69 15.30 -14.71 8.91
N SER A 70 13.98 -14.50 8.94
CA SER A 70 13.06 -15.35 9.69
C SER A 70 11.71 -15.46 8.96
N PRO A 71 11.38 -16.63 8.36
CA PRO A 71 10.13 -16.82 7.63
C PRO A 71 8.89 -16.83 8.54
N THR A 72 9.08 -16.88 9.86
CA THR A 72 8.01 -16.80 10.86
C THR A 72 7.65 -15.37 11.25
N CYS A 73 8.45 -14.39 10.81
CA CYS A 73 8.25 -12.97 11.06
C CYS A 73 7.77 -12.24 9.81
N MET A 74 6.67 -11.50 9.94
CA MET A 74 6.11 -10.65 8.91
C MET A 74 6.42 -9.20 9.22
N GLN A 75 6.85 -8.44 8.22
CA GLN A 75 6.97 -6.98 8.27
C GLN A 75 5.79 -6.38 7.53
N THR A 76 5.03 -5.54 8.24
CA THR A 76 3.92 -4.77 7.69
C THR A 76 4.31 -3.29 7.67
N GLN A 77 4.19 -2.67 6.50
CA GLN A 77 4.38 -1.25 6.30
C GLN A 77 3.05 -0.62 5.90
N ILE A 78 2.58 0.35 6.68
CA ILE A 78 1.41 1.14 6.37
C ILE A 78 1.86 2.56 6.07
N ASN A 79 1.59 3.01 4.84
CA ASN A 79 1.78 4.39 4.45
C ASN A 79 0.41 5.06 4.32
N TYR A 80 0.24 6.20 4.99
CA TYR A 80 -0.98 6.98 4.92
C TYR A 80 -0.78 8.18 4.01
N MET A 81 -1.59 8.25 2.95
CA MET A 81 -1.67 9.41 2.09
C MET A 81 -2.99 10.13 2.37
N MET A 82 -2.92 11.08 3.30
CA MET A 82 -4.07 11.85 3.77
C MET A 82 -4.22 13.13 2.95
N TRP A 83 -5.44 13.47 2.55
CA TRP A 83 -5.78 14.81 2.02
C TRP A 83 -6.48 15.67 3.08
N GLU A 84 -6.94 15.07 4.17
CA GLU A 84 -7.45 15.75 5.35
C GLU A 84 -6.95 15.04 6.61
N GLY A 85 -6.44 15.79 7.58
CA GLY A 85 -5.84 15.24 8.81
C GLY A 85 -4.36 14.87 8.68
N VAL A 86 -3.83 14.19 9.70
CA VAL A 86 -2.44 13.74 9.78
C VAL A 86 -2.42 12.22 9.90
N GLY A 87 -1.64 11.56 9.05
CA GLY A 87 -1.39 10.12 9.10
C GLY A 87 0.09 9.86 9.32
N GLU A 88 0.42 9.08 10.34
CA GLU A 88 1.81 8.68 10.61
C GLU A 88 2.11 7.36 9.90
N ASN A 89 3.11 7.36 9.02
CA ASN A 89 3.56 6.13 8.38
C ASN A 89 4.12 5.19 9.47
N VAL A 90 3.58 3.99 9.55
CA VAL A 90 3.95 3.01 10.57
C VAL A 90 4.47 1.75 9.93
N THR A 91 5.61 1.29 10.43
CA THR A 91 6.19 0.00 10.11
C THR A 91 6.25 -0.82 11.39
N TYR A 92 5.61 -1.97 11.38
CA TYR A 92 5.66 -2.90 12.51
C TYR A 92 5.93 -4.31 12.02
N CYS A 93 6.43 -5.13 12.93
CA CYS A 93 6.78 -6.51 12.66
C CYS A 93 6.03 -7.42 13.61
N GLN A 94 5.43 -8.47 13.06
CA GLN A 94 4.64 -9.44 13.80
C GLN A 94 5.21 -10.82 13.52
N CYS A 95 5.76 -11.43 14.57
CA CYS A 95 6.28 -12.79 14.51
C CYS A 95 5.22 -13.77 15.01
N THR A 96 5.20 -14.96 14.42
CA THR A 96 4.35 -16.07 14.84
C THR A 96 5.22 -17.17 15.45
N ASP A 97 4.78 -17.71 16.58
CA ASP A 97 5.42 -18.88 17.19
C ASP A 97 5.01 -20.17 16.46
N SER A 98 5.72 -21.26 16.72
CA SER A 98 5.45 -22.65 16.31
C SER A 98 4.02 -23.14 16.61
N THR A 99 3.33 -22.49 17.55
CA THR A 99 1.93 -22.73 17.92
C THR A 99 0.91 -21.92 17.09
N GLY A 100 1.39 -21.05 16.18
CA GLY A 100 0.57 -20.14 15.40
C GLY A 100 0.13 -18.87 16.16
N ALA A 101 0.56 -18.72 17.43
CA ALA A 101 0.27 -17.53 18.22
C ALA A 101 1.13 -16.35 17.77
N THR A 102 0.51 -15.17 17.69
CA THR A 102 1.22 -13.92 17.37
C THR A 102 1.99 -13.45 18.60
N LEU A 103 3.31 -13.34 18.49
CA LEU A 103 4.16 -12.76 19.51
C LEU A 103 3.97 -11.23 19.55
N PRO A 104 4.09 -10.59 20.73
CA PRO A 104 3.97 -9.15 20.86
C PRO A 104 5.00 -8.42 19.97
N VAL A 105 4.57 -7.29 19.41
CA VAL A 105 5.36 -6.46 18.48
C VAL A 105 6.66 -6.04 19.16
N ASP A 106 7.76 -6.69 18.80
CA ASP A 106 9.08 -6.36 19.31
C ASP A 106 9.79 -5.44 18.31
N THR A 107 9.92 -4.17 18.68
CA THR A 107 10.56 -3.12 17.88
C THR A 107 12.07 -3.35 17.69
N THR A 108 12.66 -4.34 18.37
CA THR A 108 14.10 -4.66 18.25
C THR A 108 14.45 -5.58 17.09
N ILE A 109 13.48 -6.28 16.50
CA ILE A 109 13.71 -7.28 15.42
C ILE A 109 13.74 -6.63 14.04
N CYS A 110 13.18 -5.42 13.91
CA CYS A 110 13.12 -4.70 12.64
C CYS A 110 13.97 -3.43 12.70
N PRO A 111 15.13 -3.40 12.03
CA PRO A 111 15.84 -2.16 11.82
C PRO A 111 14.95 -1.26 10.96
N LEU A 112 14.44 -0.18 11.57
CA LEU A 112 13.91 0.96 10.85
C LEU A 112 15.03 1.46 9.91
N PRO A 113 14.77 1.65 8.61
CA PRO A 113 15.73 2.33 7.74
C PRO A 113 15.89 3.80 8.13
#